data_AF-A0A6A6JZK8-F1
#
_entry.id   AF-A0A6A6JZK8-F1
#
_cell.length_a   1.000
_cell.length_b   1.000
_cell.length_c   1.000
_cell.angle_alpha   90.00
_cell.angle_beta   90.00
_cell.angle_gamma   90.00
#
_symmetry.space_group_name_H-M   'P 1'
#
loop_
_entity.id
_entity.type
_entity.pdbx_description
1 polymer ?
#
loop_
_entity_poly.entity_id
_entity_poly.type
_entity_poly.pdbx_seq_one_letter_code
_entity_poly.pdbx_strand_id
1 'polypeptide(L)'
;MVSLDLLPDALNLRAVSFFDRCVHALSCSGLFASDMAIDLGTANTLVYVKGRGIVLNEPSVVAILKERGNYVPYAFGAKAKMMLGKTPGGIEAIRPLKDGVIADFKGAEEMIKFFIRNASKRRTINSPTVVICVPSGSTPVEGALYKTRRRRRTGEVFLIEEPMAAAIGAGMPVTQPEASMIVDVVVGRPRWLSYPWRDSIFSLGETTAERIKKSIGSACPPESGDGDTVIVKGRDLTDGVPKEVHLSERQVAESLIEPVGQIVSAVRVALECTPPSCPPISWIRALWSPAGWYAQEPR
;
A
#
# COMPACT_ATOMS: atom_id res chain seq x y z
N MET A 1 -5.27 13.43 23.46
CA MET A 1 -6.48 13.76 22.68
C MET A 1 -6.50 12.80 21.50
N VAL A 2 -7.27 11.71 21.57
CA VAL A 2 -7.34 10.72 20.48
C VAL A 2 -8.30 11.30 19.44
N SER A 3 -7.77 11.88 18.36
CA SER A 3 -8.60 12.30 17.23
C SER A 3 -8.72 11.12 16.27
N LEU A 4 -9.88 10.47 16.28
CA LEU A 4 -10.29 9.54 15.21
C LEU A 4 -10.81 10.39 14.05
N ASP A 5 -9.89 10.97 13.29
CA ASP A 5 -10.25 11.66 12.06
C ASP A 5 -10.54 10.59 10.99
N LEU A 6 -11.79 10.14 10.90
CA LEU A 6 -12.32 9.54 9.67
C LEU A 6 -12.36 10.64 8.63
N LEU A 7 -11.23 10.86 7.95
CA LEU A 7 -11.19 11.80 6.84
C LEU A 7 -11.71 11.11 5.59
N PRO A 8 -12.84 11.57 5.02
CA PRO A 8 -13.14 11.27 3.65
C PRO A 8 -11.98 11.82 2.80
N ASP A 9 -11.48 11.04 1.86
CA ASP A 9 -10.57 11.48 0.79
C ASP A 9 -9.09 11.74 1.13
N ALA A 10 -8.59 11.43 2.34
CA ALA A 10 -7.27 11.91 2.75
C ALA A 10 -6.03 11.12 2.27
N LEU A 11 -6.12 9.88 1.79
CA LEU A 11 -4.89 9.13 1.44
C LEU A 11 -4.26 9.62 0.11
N ASN A 12 -5.07 10.10 -0.83
CA ASN A 12 -4.61 10.66 -2.11
C ASN A 12 -3.86 12.00 -1.96
N LEU A 13 -4.10 12.74 -0.88
CA LEU A 13 -3.46 14.04 -0.60
C LEU A 13 -2.35 13.95 0.45
N ARG A 14 -2.34 12.93 1.32
CA ARG A 14 -1.36 12.85 2.43
C ARG A 14 -0.04 12.17 2.08
N ALA A 15 -0.03 11.18 1.19
CA ALA A 15 1.21 10.71 0.56
C ALA A 15 1.86 11.86 -0.25
N VAL A 16 1.05 12.68 -0.92
CA VAL A 16 1.50 13.91 -1.59
C VAL A 16 2.04 14.94 -0.58
N SER A 17 1.39 15.13 0.57
CA SER A 17 1.84 16.04 1.63
C SER A 17 3.14 15.60 2.32
N PHE A 18 3.36 14.28 2.42
CA PHE A 18 4.61 13.69 2.88
C PHE A 18 5.76 14.06 1.92
N PHE A 19 5.56 13.84 0.61
CA PHE A 19 6.62 14.03 -0.38
C PHE A 19 6.92 15.50 -0.69
N ASP A 20 5.93 16.40 -0.66
CA ASP A 20 6.21 17.84 -0.76
C ASP A 20 7.13 18.29 0.39
N ARG A 21 6.88 17.83 1.63
CA ARG A 21 7.71 18.18 2.80
C ARG A 21 9.12 17.57 2.74
N CYS A 22 9.25 16.28 2.38
CA CYS A 22 10.54 15.62 2.28
C CYS A 22 11.44 16.20 1.19
N VAL A 23 10.88 16.54 0.03
CA VAL A 23 11.66 17.11 -1.08
C VAL A 23 12.02 18.59 -0.82
N HIS A 24 11.20 19.33 -0.05
CA HIS A 24 11.55 20.69 0.40
C HIS A 24 12.69 20.71 1.43
N ALA A 25 12.77 19.71 2.32
CA ALA A 25 13.84 19.62 3.32
C ALA A 25 15.23 19.27 2.72
N LEU A 26 15.27 18.74 1.48
CA LEU A 26 16.48 18.21 0.84
C LEU A 26 17.02 19.06 -0.32
N SER A 27 16.43 20.22 -0.64
CA SER A 27 16.84 21.02 -1.81
C SER A 27 17.10 22.49 -1.49
N CYS A 28 18.38 22.83 -1.40
CA CYS A 28 18.90 24.14 -1.82
C CYS A 28 19.48 23.95 -3.24
N SER A 29 19.04 24.76 -4.21
CA SER A 29 19.54 24.89 -5.59
C SER A 29 18.86 24.04 -6.69
N GLY A 30 18.30 24.72 -7.71
CA GLY A 30 18.29 24.22 -9.10
C GLY A 30 16.94 23.89 -9.73
N LEU A 31 16.42 24.79 -10.56
CA LEU A 31 15.13 24.78 -11.30
C LEU A 31 14.87 23.63 -12.30
N PHE A 32 15.59 22.50 -12.28
CA PHE A 32 15.45 21.45 -13.33
C PHE A 32 15.62 19.98 -12.87
N ALA A 33 15.62 19.68 -11.58
CA ALA A 33 15.65 18.29 -11.10
C ALA A 33 14.23 17.69 -11.06
N SER A 34 14.00 16.57 -11.75
CA SER A 34 12.76 15.80 -11.64
C SER A 34 12.82 14.90 -10.40
N ASP A 35 12.90 15.49 -9.21
CA ASP A 35 12.97 14.74 -7.95
C ASP A 35 11.76 13.80 -7.83
N MET A 36 12.03 12.59 -7.35
CA MET A 36 11.07 11.51 -7.32
C MET A 36 10.92 10.92 -5.94
N ALA A 37 9.74 10.37 -5.73
CA ALA A 37 9.36 9.67 -4.54
C ALA A 37 8.67 8.37 -4.94
N ILE A 38 9.05 7.26 -4.31
CA ILE A 38 8.53 5.93 -4.62
C ILE A 38 7.98 5.32 -3.35
N ASP A 39 6.72 4.90 -3.40
CA ASP A 39 6.08 4.13 -2.35
C ASP A 39 6.06 2.65 -2.76
N LEU A 40 6.83 1.81 -2.07
CA LEU A 40 6.93 0.37 -2.32
C LEU A 40 5.93 -0.41 -1.48
N GLY A 41 4.67 -0.38 -1.88
CA GLY A 41 3.62 -1.17 -1.24
C GLY A 41 3.60 -2.64 -1.66
N THR A 42 3.12 -3.52 -0.78
CA THR A 42 2.93 -4.96 -1.05
C THR A 42 1.94 -5.24 -2.20
N ALA A 43 0.98 -4.33 -2.42
CA ALA A 43 -0.03 -4.45 -3.47
C ALA A 43 0.31 -3.65 -4.73
N ASN A 44 0.66 -2.37 -4.56
CA ASN A 44 0.95 -1.44 -5.66
C ASN A 44 2.16 -0.58 -5.31
N THR A 45 2.84 -0.12 -6.36
CA THR A 45 3.96 0.82 -6.30
C THR A 45 3.51 2.14 -6.92
N LEU A 46 3.77 3.24 -6.22
CA LEU A 46 3.47 4.59 -6.67
C LEU A 46 4.75 5.33 -6.98
N VAL A 47 4.73 6.18 -8.00
CA VAL A 47 5.81 7.15 -8.24
C VAL A 47 5.21 8.55 -8.28
N TYR A 48 5.68 9.39 -7.37
CA TYR A 48 5.44 10.83 -7.36
C TYR A 48 6.63 11.54 -8.01
N VAL A 49 6.34 12.55 -8.80
CA VAL A 49 7.36 13.46 -9.34
C VAL A 49 7.03 14.87 -8.88
N LYS A 50 8.02 15.57 -8.29
CA LYS A 50 7.87 16.94 -7.78
C LYS A 50 7.26 17.85 -8.86
N GLY A 51 6.20 18.55 -8.52
CA GLY A 51 5.48 19.46 -9.43
C GLY A 51 4.61 18.77 -10.50
N ARG A 52 4.53 17.43 -10.51
CA ARG A 52 3.67 16.65 -11.42
C ARG A 52 2.66 15.76 -10.72
N GLY A 53 2.78 15.56 -9.41
CA GLY A 53 1.90 14.65 -8.70
C GLY A 53 2.31 13.18 -8.87
N ILE A 54 1.36 12.29 -8.59
CA ILE A 54 1.51 10.85 -8.84
C ILE A 54 1.47 10.61 -10.36
N VAL A 55 2.57 10.11 -10.91
CA VAL A 55 2.72 9.85 -12.36
C VAL A 55 2.69 8.37 -12.70
N LEU A 56 2.80 7.51 -11.69
CA LEU A 56 2.74 6.06 -11.85
C LEU A 56 1.99 5.44 -10.68
N ASN A 57 1.15 4.47 -11.00
CA ASN A 57 0.46 3.63 -10.04
C ASN A 57 0.24 2.25 -10.67
N GLU A 58 1.05 1.28 -10.27
CA GLU A 58 1.12 -0.04 -10.88
C GLU A 58 1.13 -1.13 -9.80
N PRO A 59 0.54 -2.31 -10.06
CA PRO A 59 0.72 -3.46 -9.18
C PRO A 59 2.20 -3.78 -8.91
N SER A 60 2.53 -4.09 -7.66
CA SER A 60 3.87 -4.52 -7.23
C SER A 60 4.14 -5.96 -7.64
N VAL A 61 4.20 -6.20 -8.95
CA VAL A 61 4.38 -7.52 -9.55
C VAL A 61 5.42 -7.44 -10.67
N VAL A 62 6.31 -8.41 -10.71
CA VAL A 62 7.28 -8.60 -11.79
C VAL A 62 7.18 -10.02 -12.33
N ALA A 63 7.21 -10.15 -13.65
CA ALA A 63 7.35 -11.44 -14.33
C ALA A 63 8.79 -11.55 -14.84
N ILE A 64 9.44 -12.68 -14.55
CA ILE A 64 10.84 -12.93 -14.87
C ILE A 64 10.93 -14.22 -15.66
N LEU A 65 11.67 -14.19 -16.76
CA LEU A 65 12.06 -15.38 -17.51
C LEU A 65 13.37 -15.96 -16.91
N LYS A 66 13.33 -17.23 -16.51
CA LYS A 66 14.48 -18.01 -16.05
C LYS A 66 15.16 -18.69 -17.25
N GLU A 67 16.24 -18.09 -17.74
CA GLU A 67 17.05 -18.65 -18.82
C GLU A 67 18.47 -18.95 -18.34
N ARG A 68 18.88 -20.23 -18.34
CA ARG A 68 20.27 -20.65 -18.04
C ARG A 68 20.86 -20.03 -16.76
N GLY A 69 20.05 -19.89 -15.71
CA GLY A 69 20.43 -19.27 -14.43
C GLY A 69 20.38 -17.74 -14.40
N ASN A 70 20.10 -17.09 -15.53
CA ASN A 70 19.86 -15.65 -15.62
C ASN A 70 18.38 -15.33 -15.43
N TYR A 71 18.14 -14.14 -14.84
CA TYR A 71 16.82 -13.60 -14.59
C TYR A 71 16.64 -12.44 -15.56
N VAL A 72 15.78 -12.63 -16.57
CA VAL A 72 15.48 -11.60 -17.55
C VAL A 72 14.09 -11.05 -17.23
N PRO A 73 13.95 -9.76 -16.86
CA PRO A 73 12.63 -9.19 -16.64
C PRO A 73 11.79 -9.25 -17.92
N TYR A 74 10.59 -9.81 -17.81
CA TYR A 74 9.68 -10.05 -18.92
C TYR A 74 8.53 -9.04 -18.95
N ALA A 75 7.89 -8.82 -17.80
CA ALA A 75 6.83 -7.84 -17.63
C ALA A 75 6.81 -7.28 -16.21
N PHE A 76 6.15 -6.12 -16.04
CA PHE A 76 5.98 -5.44 -14.76
C PHE A 76 4.53 -4.94 -14.62
N GLY A 77 4.11 -4.60 -13.41
CA GLY A 77 2.84 -3.92 -13.18
C GLY A 77 1.63 -4.77 -13.55
N ALA A 78 0.62 -4.13 -14.16
CA ALA A 78 -0.62 -4.79 -14.57
C ALA A 78 -0.38 -6.01 -15.48
N LYS A 79 0.57 -5.91 -16.42
CA LYS A 79 0.92 -7.02 -17.33
C LYS A 79 1.46 -8.23 -16.57
N ALA A 80 2.38 -8.01 -15.62
CA ALA A 80 2.90 -9.10 -14.80
C ALA A 80 1.83 -9.68 -13.86
N LYS A 81 0.94 -8.84 -13.31
CA LYS A 81 -0.18 -9.28 -12.47
C LYS A 81 -1.11 -10.26 -13.20
N MET A 82 -1.38 -10.06 -14.49
CA MET A 82 -2.19 -10.97 -15.30
C MET A 82 -1.57 -12.37 -15.46
N MET A 83 -0.25 -12.47 -15.28
CA MET A 83 0.51 -13.71 -15.42
C MET A 83 0.57 -14.52 -14.12
N LEU A 84 0.19 -13.96 -12.96
CA LEU A 84 0.21 -14.66 -11.68
C LEU A 84 -0.62 -15.96 -11.75
N GLY A 85 0.04 -17.09 -11.50
CA GLY A 85 -0.55 -18.43 -11.57
C GLY A 85 -0.94 -18.90 -12.97
N LYS A 86 -0.52 -18.19 -14.03
CA LYS A 86 -0.91 -18.43 -15.43
C LYS A 86 0.27 -18.39 -16.41
N THR A 87 1.50 -18.57 -15.95
CA THR A 87 2.71 -18.47 -16.79
C THR A 87 3.04 -19.79 -17.51
N PRO A 88 3.39 -19.75 -18.82
CA PRO A 88 4.01 -20.89 -19.49
C PRO A 88 5.47 -21.07 -19.07
N GLY A 89 5.99 -22.29 -19.28
CA GLY A 89 7.29 -22.75 -18.77
C GLY A 89 8.44 -21.75 -18.92
N GLY A 90 9.17 -21.55 -17.82
CA GLY A 90 10.34 -20.65 -17.74
C GLY A 90 10.01 -19.24 -17.26
N ILE A 91 8.77 -18.76 -17.36
CA ILE A 91 8.36 -17.47 -16.81
C ILE A 91 7.75 -17.66 -15.42
N GLU A 92 8.19 -16.84 -14.47
CA GLU A 92 7.66 -16.79 -13.13
C GLU A 92 7.19 -15.37 -12.82
N ALA A 93 5.90 -15.22 -12.49
CA ALA A 93 5.35 -13.97 -11.98
C ALA A 93 5.37 -13.99 -10.45
N ILE A 94 6.01 -12.99 -9.85
CA ILE A 94 6.23 -12.89 -8.41
C ILE A 94 5.81 -11.53 -7.88
N ARG A 95 5.41 -11.51 -6.60
CA ARG A 95 5.31 -10.29 -5.81
C ARG A 95 6.60 -10.16 -4.99
N PRO A 96 7.49 -9.22 -5.32
CA PRO A 96 8.77 -9.10 -4.62
C PRO A 96 8.61 -8.56 -3.19
N LEU A 97 7.47 -7.91 -2.91
CA LEU A 97 7.06 -7.42 -1.60
C LEU A 97 5.93 -8.31 -1.10
N LYS A 98 6.05 -8.82 0.12
CA LYS A 98 5.05 -9.70 0.74
C LYS A 98 5.02 -9.43 2.24
N ASP A 99 3.81 -9.32 2.80
CA ASP A 99 3.59 -9.19 4.25
C ASP A 99 4.46 -8.10 4.92
N GLY A 100 4.66 -6.97 4.25
CA GLY A 100 5.46 -5.87 4.78
C GLY A 100 6.98 -6.13 4.80
N VAL A 101 7.47 -7.08 3.98
CA VAL A 101 8.90 -7.33 3.80
C VAL A 101 9.26 -7.48 2.32
N ILE A 102 10.54 -7.27 1.99
CA ILE A 102 11.07 -7.60 0.66
C ILE A 102 11.43 -9.09 0.62
N ALA A 103 10.59 -9.88 -0.04
CA ALA A 103 10.78 -11.32 -0.19
C ALA A 103 11.72 -11.66 -1.37
N ASP A 104 11.77 -10.83 -2.42
CA ASP A 104 12.71 -10.98 -3.54
C ASP A 104 13.39 -9.64 -3.87
N PHE A 105 14.64 -9.50 -3.41
CA PHE A 105 15.44 -8.30 -3.64
C PHE A 105 15.74 -8.05 -5.12
N LYS A 106 15.95 -9.09 -5.92
CA LYS A 106 16.31 -8.95 -7.34
C LYS A 106 15.11 -8.52 -8.16
N GLY A 107 13.94 -9.10 -7.88
CA GLY A 107 12.66 -8.69 -8.44
C GLY A 107 12.30 -7.26 -8.07
N ALA A 108 12.47 -6.89 -6.79
CA ALA A 108 12.27 -5.51 -6.33
C ALA A 108 13.20 -4.52 -7.04
N GLU A 109 14.49 -4.83 -7.17
CA GLU A 109 15.47 -3.97 -7.83
C GLU A 109 15.10 -3.71 -9.31
N GLU A 110 14.74 -4.75 -10.05
CA GLU A 110 14.32 -4.60 -11.45
C GLU A 110 13.00 -3.84 -11.60
N MET A 111 12.06 -4.04 -10.67
CA MET A 111 10.79 -3.33 -10.62
C MET A 111 11.00 -1.82 -10.35
N ILE A 112 11.80 -1.47 -9.35
CA ILE A 112 12.16 -0.07 -9.05
C ILE A 112 12.84 0.59 -10.26
N LYS A 113 13.82 -0.09 -10.87
CA LYS A 113 14.49 0.42 -12.07
C LYS A 113 13.51 0.67 -13.22
N PHE A 114 12.56 -0.23 -13.42
CA PHE A 114 11.56 -0.11 -14.48
C PHE A 114 10.64 1.09 -14.22
N PHE A 115 10.10 1.23 -13.01
CA PHE A 115 9.17 2.32 -12.67
C PHE A 115 9.84 3.69 -12.66
N ILE A 116 11.09 3.82 -12.18
CA ILE A 116 11.86 5.07 -12.29
C ILE A 116 12.02 5.48 -13.77
N ARG A 117 12.38 4.54 -14.64
CA ARG A 117 12.55 4.81 -16.08
C ARG A 117 11.24 5.21 -16.74
N ASN A 118 10.13 4.60 -16.35
CA ASN A 118 8.81 4.90 -16.90
C ASN A 118 8.29 6.28 -16.43
N ALA A 119 8.58 6.66 -15.19
CA ALA A 119 8.23 7.97 -14.63
C ALA A 119 9.12 9.12 -15.17
N SER A 120 10.38 8.81 -15.49
CA SER A 120 11.35 9.75 -16.06
C SER A 120 11.04 10.04 -17.53
N LYS A 121 10.75 11.29 -17.89
CA LYS A 121 10.68 11.67 -19.31
C LYS A 121 12.08 11.58 -19.93
N ARG A 122 12.17 11.06 -21.16
CA ARG A 122 13.40 10.99 -21.98
C ARG A 122 13.90 12.41 -22.31
N ARG A 123 14.61 13.09 -21.38
CA ARG A 123 15.57 14.21 -21.61
C ARG A 123 15.94 15.00 -20.34
N THR A 124 15.82 14.46 -19.13
CA THR A 124 16.42 15.14 -17.97
C THR A 124 17.95 15.01 -18.04
N ILE A 125 18.65 16.11 -18.30
CA ILE A 125 20.12 16.19 -18.32
C ILE A 125 20.72 15.97 -16.92
N ASN A 126 19.89 16.16 -15.88
CA ASN A 126 20.29 16.04 -14.47
C ASN A 126 19.83 14.71 -13.86
N SER A 127 20.67 14.19 -12.97
CA SER A 127 20.45 13.00 -12.16
C SER A 127 19.44 13.33 -11.04
N PRO A 128 18.18 12.83 -11.05
CA PRO A 128 17.18 13.20 -10.05
C PRO A 128 17.47 12.57 -8.69
N THR A 129 17.17 13.29 -7.61
CA THR A 129 17.15 12.70 -6.26
C THR A 129 15.90 11.83 -6.12
N VAL A 130 16.05 10.64 -5.57
CA VAL A 130 14.96 9.68 -5.41
C VAL A 130 14.83 9.28 -3.94
N VAL A 131 13.65 9.47 -3.35
CA VAL A 131 13.32 8.95 -2.02
C VAL A 131 12.46 7.70 -2.20
N ILE A 132 12.78 6.61 -1.50
CA ILE A 132 12.03 5.36 -1.58
C ILE A 132 11.54 4.98 -0.17
N CYS A 133 10.23 4.89 -0.01
CA CYS A 133 9.60 4.33 1.18
C CYS A 133 9.77 2.82 1.17
N VAL A 134 10.30 2.25 2.24
CA VAL A 134 10.48 0.80 2.40
C VAL A 134 9.76 0.30 3.66
N PRO A 135 9.20 -0.92 3.65
CA PRO A 135 8.56 -1.49 4.83
C PRO A 135 9.53 -1.65 6.01
N SER A 136 9.04 -1.53 7.24
CA SER A 136 9.84 -1.57 8.48
C SER A 136 10.52 -2.93 8.76
N GLY A 137 9.97 -4.03 8.23
CA GLY A 137 10.56 -5.37 8.35
C GLY A 137 11.63 -5.70 7.31
N SER A 138 11.99 -4.74 6.45
CA SER A 138 13.03 -4.96 5.44
C SER A 138 14.42 -4.86 6.08
N THR A 139 15.05 -6.00 6.36
CA THR A 139 16.51 -6.05 6.58
C THR A 139 17.22 -5.37 5.40
N PRO A 140 18.38 -4.70 5.62
CA PRO A 140 18.78 -3.54 4.83
C PRO A 140 18.83 -3.82 3.33
N VAL A 141 17.82 -3.28 2.64
CA VAL A 141 17.71 -3.12 1.18
C VAL A 141 18.85 -2.27 0.62
N GLU A 142 19.67 -1.68 1.49
CA GLU A 142 20.87 -0.91 1.20
C GLU A 142 21.75 -1.58 0.15
N GLY A 143 21.98 -2.90 0.24
CA GLY A 143 22.85 -3.63 -0.69
C GLY A 143 22.35 -3.67 -2.14
N ALA A 144 21.03 -3.66 -2.37
CA ALA A 144 20.42 -3.63 -3.69
C ALA A 144 20.36 -2.21 -4.26
N LEU A 145 20.14 -1.21 -3.40
CA LEU A 145 20.10 0.21 -3.76
C LEU A 145 21.49 0.81 -4.05
N TYR A 146 22.52 0.40 -3.30
CA TYR A 146 23.91 0.81 -3.54
C TYR A 146 24.38 0.44 -4.95
N LYS A 147 23.93 -0.71 -5.47
CA LYS A 147 24.28 -1.19 -6.82
C LYS A 147 23.55 -0.42 -7.93
N THR A 148 22.35 0.09 -7.67
CA THR A 148 21.64 1.00 -8.58
C THR A 148 22.33 2.37 -8.67
N ARG A 149 22.91 2.85 -7.55
CA ARG A 149 23.71 4.09 -7.48
C ARG A 149 25.01 4.03 -8.29
N ARG A 150 25.67 2.86 -8.34
CA ARG A 150 26.96 2.69 -9.05
C ARG A 150 26.87 2.59 -10.58
N ARG A 151 25.70 2.25 -11.14
CA ARG A 151 25.58 1.92 -12.58
C ARG A 151 25.02 3.05 -13.45
N ARG A 152 24.48 4.14 -12.89
CA ARG A 152 23.95 5.27 -13.68
C ARG A 152 24.12 6.61 -12.96
N ARG A 153 24.14 7.68 -13.76
CA ARG A 153 23.90 9.09 -13.38
C ARG A 153 22.45 9.29 -12.85
N THR A 154 22.00 8.43 -11.96
CA THR A 154 20.82 8.66 -11.10
C THR A 154 21.32 9.49 -9.93
N GLY A 155 20.52 10.45 -9.47
CA GLY A 155 20.94 11.31 -8.37
C GLY A 155 21.01 10.53 -7.08
N GLU A 156 21.10 11.23 -5.96
CA GLU A 156 21.14 10.57 -4.66
C GLU A 156 19.86 9.76 -4.43
N VAL A 157 19.99 8.54 -3.90
CA VAL A 157 18.84 7.71 -3.51
C VAL A 157 18.80 7.61 -1.99
N PHE A 158 17.68 7.98 -1.40
CA PHE A 158 17.44 7.92 0.03
C PHE A 158 16.36 6.89 0.33
N LEU A 159 16.54 6.15 1.43
CA LEU A 159 15.53 5.26 1.97
C LEU A 159 14.89 5.92 3.17
N ILE A 160 13.58 5.72 3.31
CA ILE A 160 12.83 6.10 4.50
C ILE A 160 11.91 4.95 4.87
N GLU A 161 11.82 4.64 6.15
CA GLU A 161 10.88 3.64 6.62
C GLU A 161 9.44 4.12 6.43
N GLU A 162 8.57 3.23 5.96
CA GLU A 162 7.13 3.46 5.81
C GLU A 162 6.47 4.08 7.05
N PRO A 163 6.66 3.58 8.29
CA PRO A 163 6.07 4.22 9.48
C PRO A 163 6.57 5.65 9.70
N MET A 164 7.85 5.93 9.44
CA MET A 164 8.40 7.28 9.53
C MET A 164 7.80 8.20 8.47
N ALA A 165 7.68 7.69 7.24
CA ALA A 165 7.07 8.40 6.14
C ALA A 165 5.60 8.76 6.44
N ALA A 166 4.84 7.78 6.92
CA ALA A 166 3.46 7.93 7.32
C ALA A 166 3.32 8.96 8.45
N ALA A 167 4.21 8.96 9.45
CA ALA A 167 4.17 9.91 10.57
C ALA A 167 4.41 11.36 10.11
N ILE A 168 5.40 11.57 9.25
CA ILE A 168 5.66 12.89 8.63
C ILE A 168 4.46 13.31 7.77
N GLY A 169 3.89 12.39 6.98
CA GLY A 169 2.70 12.62 6.16
C GLY A 169 1.47 13.01 6.98
N ALA A 170 1.34 12.44 8.17
CA ALA A 170 0.29 12.75 9.13
C ALA A 170 0.58 14.02 9.97
N GLY A 171 1.71 14.70 9.75
CA GLY A 171 2.06 15.92 10.47
C GLY A 171 2.42 15.67 11.94
N MET A 172 2.89 14.47 12.27
CA MET A 172 3.34 14.15 13.62
C MET A 172 4.69 14.83 13.91
N PRO A 173 4.95 15.22 15.17
CA PRO A 173 6.17 15.93 15.54
C PRO A 173 7.39 15.01 15.65
N VAL A 174 7.77 14.35 14.55
CA VAL A 174 8.85 13.32 14.53
C VAL A 174 10.25 13.85 14.87
N THR A 175 10.44 15.17 14.84
CA THR A 175 11.72 15.83 15.17
C THR A 175 11.76 16.34 16.61
N GLN A 176 10.65 16.26 17.35
CA GLN A 176 10.58 16.71 18.74
C GLN A 176 10.86 15.54 19.68
N PRO A 177 11.30 15.79 20.93
CA PRO A 177 11.48 14.74 21.94
C PRO A 177 10.13 14.27 22.51
N GLU A 178 9.17 13.97 21.64
CA GLU A 178 7.83 13.49 21.98
C GLU A 178 7.60 12.09 21.42
N ALA A 179 6.86 11.27 22.15
CA ALA A 179 6.50 9.94 21.70
C ALA A 179 5.24 9.99 20.81
N SER A 180 5.38 9.47 19.60
CA SER A 180 4.34 9.42 18.57
C SER A 180 4.08 7.97 18.17
N MET A 181 2.81 7.56 18.16
CA MET A 181 2.38 6.26 17.65
C MET A 181 1.59 6.45 16.35
N ILE A 182 2.02 5.75 15.31
CA ILE A 182 1.28 5.64 14.06
C ILE A 182 0.81 4.21 13.84
N VAL A 183 -0.44 4.06 13.43
CA VAL A 183 -1.06 2.78 13.11
C VAL A 183 -1.46 2.84 11.64
N ASP A 184 -0.62 2.30 10.76
CA ASP A 184 -0.97 2.17 9.33
C ASP A 184 -1.70 0.85 9.10
N VAL A 185 -3.00 0.92 8.85
CA VAL A 185 -3.85 -0.24 8.63
C VAL A 185 -4.01 -0.45 7.14
N VAL A 186 -3.30 -1.46 6.63
CA VAL A 186 -3.53 -2.00 5.29
C VAL A 186 -4.59 -3.08 5.37
N VAL A 187 -5.82 -2.77 4.95
CA VAL A 187 -6.91 -3.76 4.98
C VAL A 187 -6.77 -4.67 3.77
N GLY A 188 -6.30 -5.89 4.01
CA GLY A 188 -6.24 -6.97 3.04
C GLY A 188 -7.60 -7.38 2.48
N ARG A 189 -7.62 -8.48 1.73
CA ARG A 189 -8.86 -9.00 1.15
C ARG A 189 -9.80 -9.45 2.27
N PRO A 190 -11.04 -8.93 2.34
CA PRO A 190 -12.02 -9.41 3.30
C PRO A 190 -12.25 -10.91 3.08
N ARG A 191 -12.30 -11.67 4.18
CA ARG A 191 -12.50 -13.13 4.14
C ARG A 191 -13.90 -13.53 3.66
N TRP A 192 -14.80 -12.54 3.53
CA TRP A 192 -16.21 -12.65 3.10
C TRP A 192 -16.41 -12.82 1.59
N LEU A 193 -15.36 -13.20 0.86
CA LEU A 193 -15.47 -13.74 -0.51
C LEU A 193 -16.26 -15.07 -0.55
N SER A 194 -16.51 -15.66 0.63
CA SER A 194 -17.42 -16.77 0.88
C SER A 194 -18.05 -16.57 2.27
N TYR A 195 -19.18 -15.88 2.37
CA TYR A 195 -19.92 -15.77 3.64
C TYR A 195 -21.13 -16.70 3.62
N PRO A 196 -21.37 -17.49 4.69
CA PRO A 196 -22.62 -18.19 4.85
C PRO A 196 -23.75 -17.16 4.92
N TRP A 197 -24.71 -17.25 4.01
CA TRP A 197 -25.87 -16.38 3.95
C TRP A 197 -27.12 -17.25 3.89
N ARG A 198 -27.84 -17.32 5.03
CA ARG A 198 -28.93 -18.30 5.22
C ARG A 198 -28.42 -19.71 4.92
N ASP A 199 -29.04 -20.40 3.95
CA ASP A 199 -28.75 -21.79 3.57
C ASP A 199 -27.72 -21.91 2.42
N SER A 200 -27.07 -20.82 2.00
CA SER A 200 -26.07 -20.87 0.92
C SER A 200 -24.80 -20.07 1.18
N ILE A 201 -23.71 -20.45 0.51
CA ILE A 201 -22.43 -19.74 0.60
C ILE A 201 -22.36 -18.81 -0.60
N PHE A 202 -22.31 -17.50 -0.35
CA PHE A 202 -22.30 -16.51 -1.43
C PHE A 202 -20.89 -16.02 -1.72
N SER A 203 -20.52 -16.04 -3.00
CA SER A 203 -19.22 -15.56 -3.47
C SER A 203 -19.29 -14.21 -4.15
N LEU A 204 -18.42 -13.31 -3.71
CA LEU A 204 -18.29 -11.95 -4.21
C LEU A 204 -16.97 -11.77 -4.96
N GLY A 205 -16.97 -10.91 -5.98
CA GLY A 205 -15.73 -10.45 -6.58
C GLY A 205 -14.97 -9.49 -5.66
N GLU A 206 -13.65 -9.44 -5.77
CA GLU A 206 -12.79 -8.55 -4.97
C GLU A 206 -13.19 -7.07 -5.11
N THR A 207 -13.45 -6.60 -6.33
CA THR A 207 -13.87 -5.22 -6.60
C THR A 207 -15.18 -4.90 -5.89
N THR A 208 -16.11 -5.86 -5.87
CA THR A 208 -17.40 -5.73 -5.20
C THR A 208 -17.23 -5.67 -3.68
N ALA A 209 -16.40 -6.56 -3.12
CA ALA A 209 -16.09 -6.58 -1.70
C ALA A 209 -15.41 -5.27 -1.24
N GLU A 210 -14.49 -4.76 -2.04
CA GLU A 210 -13.82 -3.48 -1.79
C GLU A 210 -14.81 -2.30 -1.85
N ARG A 211 -15.77 -2.33 -2.78
CA ARG A 211 -16.84 -1.32 -2.86
C ARG A 211 -17.72 -1.34 -1.60
N ILE A 212 -18.15 -2.52 -1.14
CA ILE A 212 -19.00 -2.67 0.05
C ILE A 212 -18.28 -2.11 1.29
N LYS A 213 -17.02 -2.48 1.48
CA LYS A 213 -16.20 -1.99 2.59
C LYS A 213 -16.11 -0.46 2.62
N LYS A 214 -16.06 0.18 1.45
CA LYS A 214 -16.02 1.65 1.36
C LYS A 214 -17.39 2.30 1.56
N SER A 215 -18.48 1.63 1.19
CA SER A 215 -19.82 2.21 1.25
C SER A 215 -20.47 2.06 2.62
N ILE A 216 -20.39 0.88 3.23
CA ILE A 216 -21.11 0.53 4.47
C ILE A 216 -20.22 -0.24 5.47
N GLY A 217 -18.90 -0.23 5.28
CA GLY A 217 -17.98 -0.92 6.18
C GLY A 217 -17.76 -0.14 7.46
N SER A 218 -17.99 -0.78 8.61
CA SER A 218 -17.77 -0.19 9.93
C SER A 218 -17.00 -1.14 10.84
N ALA A 219 -16.20 -0.57 11.76
CA ALA A 219 -15.50 -1.32 12.79
C ALA A 219 -16.41 -1.72 13.96
N CYS A 220 -17.57 -1.08 14.09
CA CYS A 220 -18.56 -1.35 15.11
C CYS A 220 -19.94 -1.53 14.45
N PRO A 221 -20.75 -2.50 14.87
CA PRO A 221 -22.13 -2.60 14.40
C PRO A 221 -22.93 -1.36 14.81
N PRO A 222 -23.97 -0.98 14.04
CA PRO A 222 -24.84 0.14 14.37
C PRO A 222 -25.54 -0.09 15.73
N GLU A 223 -25.72 1.00 16.48
CA GLU A 223 -26.30 0.97 17.85
C GLU A 223 -27.72 0.36 17.87
N SER A 224 -28.50 0.57 16.82
CA SER A 224 -29.83 -0.02 16.66
C SER A 224 -30.14 -0.35 15.20
N GLY A 225 -30.98 -1.36 14.97
CA GLY A 225 -31.35 -1.81 13.62
C GLY A 225 -30.16 -2.36 12.81
N ASP A 226 -30.35 -2.58 11.52
CA ASP A 226 -29.32 -3.20 10.67
C ASP A 226 -28.40 -2.19 9.97
N GLY A 227 -28.62 -0.88 10.19
CA GLY A 227 -27.90 0.20 9.54
C GLY A 227 -28.20 0.30 8.04
N ASP A 228 -27.28 0.91 7.31
CA ASP A 228 -27.42 1.07 5.85
C ASP A 228 -27.37 -0.28 5.12
N THR A 229 -28.02 -0.37 3.96
CA THR A 229 -28.04 -1.61 3.16
C THR A 229 -27.56 -1.37 1.74
N VAL A 230 -26.89 -2.37 1.17
CA VAL A 230 -26.40 -2.36 -0.22
C VAL A 230 -26.82 -3.64 -0.93
N ILE A 231 -27.28 -3.51 -2.17
CA ILE A 231 -27.58 -4.65 -3.04
C ILE A 231 -26.29 -5.09 -3.75
N VAL A 232 -26.05 -6.39 -3.72
CA VAL A 232 -24.83 -6.98 -4.23
C VAL A 232 -25.10 -8.19 -5.09
N LYS A 233 -24.46 -8.19 -6.27
CA LYS A 233 -24.44 -9.31 -7.20
C LYS A 233 -23.25 -10.21 -6.91
N GLY A 234 -23.50 -11.51 -6.93
CA GLY A 234 -22.50 -12.52 -6.70
C GLY A 234 -22.99 -13.88 -7.15
N ARG A 235 -22.24 -14.91 -6.80
CA ARG A 235 -22.51 -16.28 -7.20
C ARG A 235 -22.83 -17.11 -5.97
N ASP A 236 -23.97 -17.77 -5.98
CA ASP A 236 -24.26 -18.79 -4.99
C ASP A 236 -23.36 -20.00 -5.26
N LEU A 237 -22.57 -20.42 -4.26
CA LEU A 237 -21.64 -21.54 -4.38
C LEU A 237 -22.32 -22.89 -4.20
N THR A 238 -23.57 -22.93 -3.72
CA THR A 238 -24.33 -24.17 -3.56
C THR A 238 -24.84 -24.67 -4.92
N ASP A 239 -25.41 -23.79 -5.73
CA ASP A 239 -26.00 -24.13 -7.04
C ASP A 239 -25.25 -23.51 -8.24
N GLY A 240 -24.30 -22.62 -7.99
CA GLY A 240 -23.49 -21.96 -9.01
C GLY A 240 -24.18 -20.80 -9.72
N VAL A 241 -25.38 -20.40 -9.29
CA VAL A 241 -26.24 -19.43 -9.99
C VAL A 241 -25.94 -17.98 -9.54
N PRO A 242 -25.92 -17.00 -10.46
CA PRO A 242 -25.87 -15.59 -10.08
C PRO A 242 -27.09 -15.18 -9.25
N LYS A 243 -26.87 -14.57 -8.08
CA LYS A 243 -27.93 -14.06 -7.20
C LYS A 243 -27.64 -12.63 -6.76
N GLU A 244 -28.72 -11.91 -6.43
CA GLU A 244 -28.66 -10.60 -5.76
C GLU A 244 -28.98 -10.79 -4.28
N VAL A 245 -28.17 -10.21 -3.41
CA VAL A 245 -28.36 -10.23 -1.95
C VAL A 245 -28.33 -8.81 -1.39
N HIS A 246 -29.10 -8.57 -0.34
CA HIS A 246 -29.06 -7.33 0.42
C HIS A 246 -28.11 -7.54 1.59
N LEU A 247 -27.02 -6.75 1.64
CA LEU A 247 -26.08 -6.75 2.76
C LEU A 247 -26.31 -5.51 3.61
N SER A 248 -26.40 -5.70 4.91
CA SER A 248 -26.52 -4.59 5.87
C SER A 248 -25.19 -4.21 6.49
N GLU A 249 -25.11 -2.98 6.99
CA GLU A 249 -23.95 -2.46 7.73
C GLU A 249 -23.62 -3.36 8.92
N ARG A 250 -24.63 -3.82 9.67
CA ARG A 250 -24.42 -4.77 10.76
C ARG A 250 -23.72 -6.04 10.29
N GLN A 251 -24.20 -6.66 9.21
CA GLN A 251 -23.60 -7.88 8.67
C GLN A 251 -22.14 -7.63 8.24
N VAL A 252 -21.87 -6.48 7.61
CA VAL A 252 -20.50 -6.11 7.24
C VAL A 252 -19.63 -5.85 8.46
N ALA A 253 -20.15 -5.20 9.51
CA ALA A 253 -19.41 -4.94 10.74
C ALA A 253 -19.10 -6.22 11.52
N GLU A 254 -20.05 -7.16 11.62
CA GLU A 254 -19.85 -8.49 12.21
C GLU A 254 -18.72 -9.25 11.50
N SER A 255 -18.70 -9.10 10.18
CA SER A 255 -17.65 -9.61 9.32
C SER A 255 -16.28 -8.92 9.57
N LEU A 256 -16.24 -7.73 10.15
CA LEU A 256 -14.97 -7.06 10.41
C LEU A 256 -14.47 -7.30 11.85
N ILE A 257 -15.22 -7.99 12.71
CA ILE A 257 -14.85 -8.19 14.13
C ILE A 257 -13.49 -8.87 14.29
N GLU A 258 -13.25 -10.02 13.64
CA GLU A 258 -11.95 -10.74 13.75
C GLU A 258 -10.77 -9.86 13.30
N PRO A 259 -10.74 -9.29 12.08
CA PRO A 259 -9.60 -8.46 11.64
C PRO A 259 -9.46 -7.16 12.43
N VAL A 260 -10.56 -6.52 12.85
CA VAL A 260 -10.50 -5.33 13.72
C VAL A 260 -9.93 -5.71 15.09
N GLY A 261 -10.30 -6.85 15.64
CA GLY A 261 -9.74 -7.37 16.89
C GLY A 261 -8.24 -7.62 16.81
N GLN A 262 -7.74 -8.12 15.67
CA GLN A 262 -6.31 -8.28 15.41
C GLN A 262 -5.57 -6.93 15.42
N ILE A 263 -6.15 -5.88 14.81
CA ILE A 263 -5.59 -4.53 14.81
C ILE A 263 -5.52 -3.98 16.25
N VAL A 264 -6.62 -4.08 17.01
CA VAL A 264 -6.66 -3.61 18.41
C VAL A 264 -5.64 -4.36 19.26
N SER A 265 -5.51 -5.68 19.09
CA SER A 265 -4.52 -6.49 19.79
C SER A 265 -3.09 -6.04 19.46
N ALA A 266 -2.78 -5.83 18.18
CA ALA A 266 -1.47 -5.34 17.75
C ALA A 266 -1.13 -3.97 18.36
N VAL A 267 -2.10 -3.05 18.42
CA VAL A 267 -1.92 -1.74 19.06
C VAL A 267 -1.64 -1.90 20.56
N ARG A 268 -2.37 -2.78 21.27
CA ARG A 268 -2.13 -3.05 22.69
C ARG A 268 -0.72 -3.60 22.94
N VAL A 269 -0.31 -4.60 22.17
CA VAL A 269 1.04 -5.17 22.26
C VAL A 269 2.10 -4.10 22.00
N ALA A 270 1.92 -3.24 21.00
CA ALA A 270 2.86 -2.15 20.72
C ALA A 270 2.97 -1.15 21.89
N LEU A 271 1.84 -0.84 22.54
CA LEU A 271 1.83 0.01 23.75
C LEU A 271 2.56 -0.68 24.92
N GLU A 272 2.35 -1.98 25.12
CA GLU A 272 3.00 -2.76 26.17
C GLU A 272 4.52 -2.89 25.95
N CYS A 273 4.97 -2.94 24.70
CA CYS A 273 6.38 -3.01 24.34
C CYS A 273 7.09 -1.63 24.32
N THR A 274 6.38 -0.54 24.65
CA THR A 274 6.99 0.80 24.67
C THR A 274 8.04 0.87 25.79
N PRO A 275 9.33 1.19 25.49
CA PRO A 275 10.38 1.24 26.50
C PRO A 275 10.04 2.23 27.62
N PRO A 276 10.36 1.93 28.89
CA PRO A 276 10.09 2.84 30.01
C PRO A 276 10.87 4.16 29.91
N SER A 277 11.94 4.21 29.11
CA SER A 277 12.68 5.43 28.79
C SER A 277 12.00 6.34 27.78
N CYS A 278 10.97 5.85 27.08
CA CYS A 278 10.20 6.63 26.12
C CYS A 278 9.26 7.59 26.88
N PRO A 279 9.13 8.86 26.45
CA PRO A 279 8.09 9.73 26.96
C PRO A 279 6.69 9.10 26.80
N PRO A 280 5.69 9.50 27.60
CA PRO A 280 4.31 9.10 27.37
C PRO A 280 3.89 9.47 25.95
N ILE A 281 3.21 8.54 25.26
CA ILE A 281 2.71 8.76 23.91
C ILE A 281 1.71 9.93 23.91
N SER A 282 2.11 11.06 23.32
CA SER A 282 1.30 12.28 23.23
C SER A 282 0.48 12.34 21.94
N TRP A 283 0.90 11.59 20.92
CA TRP A 283 0.26 11.53 19.60
C TRP A 283 -0.06 10.10 19.18
N ILE A 284 -1.32 9.85 18.83
CA ILE A 284 -1.77 8.61 18.19
C ILE A 284 -2.50 8.98 16.91
N ARG A 285 -2.08 8.43 15.79
CA ARG A 285 -2.80 8.55 14.51
C ARG A 285 -2.95 7.20 13.84
N ALA A 286 -4.17 6.88 13.41
CA ALA A 286 -4.43 5.74 12.56
C ALA A 286 -4.58 6.20 11.11
N LEU A 287 -3.89 5.54 10.18
CA LEU A 287 -4.08 5.68 8.75
C LEU A 287 -4.76 4.44 8.21
N TRP A 288 -5.68 4.62 7.25
CA TRP A 288 -6.45 3.52 6.68
C TRP A 288 -6.24 3.46 5.17
N SER A 289 -5.56 2.41 4.72
CA SER A 289 -5.21 2.19 3.33
C SER A 289 -6.00 1.01 2.76
N PRO A 290 -6.96 1.23 1.84
CA PRO A 290 -7.68 0.13 1.20
C PRO A 290 -6.75 -0.64 0.25
N ALA A 291 -6.62 -1.97 0.37
CA ALA A 291 -5.77 -2.79 -0.51
C ALA A 291 -6.13 -2.77 -2.01
N GLY A 292 -7.15 -2.01 -2.43
CA GLY A 292 -7.58 -1.84 -3.82
C GLY A 292 -7.83 -0.40 -4.28
N TRP A 293 -7.47 0.64 -3.51
CA TRP A 293 -7.73 2.05 -3.89
C TRP A 293 -7.11 2.45 -5.24
N TYR A 294 -5.99 1.84 -5.58
CA TYR A 294 -5.17 2.19 -6.73
C TYR A 294 -5.62 1.60 -8.07
N ALA A 295 -6.74 0.86 -8.13
CA ALA A 295 -7.26 0.28 -9.36
C ALA A 295 -8.24 1.21 -10.13
N GLN A 296 -8.38 2.48 -9.74
CA GLN A 296 -9.22 3.44 -10.46
C GLN A 296 -8.38 4.26 -11.45
N GLU A 297 -8.70 4.09 -12.74
CA GLU A 297 -8.23 4.97 -13.80
C GLU A 297 -8.65 6.43 -13.52
N PRO A 298 -7.80 7.42 -13.79
CA PRO A 298 -8.25 8.81 -13.79
C PRO A 298 -9.25 8.98 -14.94
N ARG A 299 -10.46 9.46 -14.64
CA ARG A 299 -11.35 10.03 -15.65
C ARG A 299 -10.79 11.33 -16.17
#